data_AF-A0A6P0HAE2-F1
#
_entry.id   AF-A0A6P0HAE2-F1
#
_cell.length_a   1.000
_cell.length_b   1.000
_cell.length_c   1.000
_cell.angle_alpha   90.00
_cell.angle_beta   90.00
_cell.angle_gamma   90.00
#
_symmetry.space_group_name_H-M   'P 1'
#
loop_
_entity.id
_entity.type
_entity.pdbx_description
1 polymer ?
#
loop_
_entity_poly.entity_id
_entity_poly.type
_entity_poly.pdbx_seq_one_letter_code
_entity_poly.pdbx_strand_id
1 'polypeptide(L)'
;MLWSPDGSGQGVAVSAGGPPAEQEVEVADQVQKWAVEELWGSAPTNWPRCPRHPTTHPLASRLLGGVAWWICPHDGVAVSEVGRLR
;
A
#
# COMPACT_ATOMS: atom_id res chain seq x y z
N MET A 1 8.37 12.00 -2.58
CA MET A 1 8.66 12.19 -1.14
C MET A 1 7.36 12.13 -0.38
N LEU A 2 7.40 11.56 0.82
CA LEU A 2 6.33 11.55 1.82
C LEU A 2 6.79 12.43 2.98
N TRP A 3 5.87 13.20 3.57
CA TRP A 3 6.18 14.16 4.62
C TRP A 3 5.28 13.93 5.82
N SER A 4 5.90 13.82 6.99
CA SER A 4 5.23 13.64 8.27
C SER A 4 4.88 15.00 8.91
N PRO A 5 3.90 15.06 9.85
CA PRO A 5 3.48 16.32 10.47
C PRO A 5 4.58 17.04 11.27
N ASP A 6 5.59 16.31 11.73
CA ASP A 6 6.75 16.84 12.44
C ASP A 6 7.81 17.48 11.51
N GLY A 7 7.57 17.46 10.19
CA GLY A 7 8.47 17.99 9.17
C GLY A 7 9.55 17.01 8.71
N SER A 8 9.60 15.79 9.24
CA SER A 8 10.45 14.73 8.72
C SER A 8 9.90 14.18 7.39
N GLY A 9 10.77 13.57 6.59
CA GLY A 9 10.40 13.09 5.27
C GLY A 9 11.10 11.80 4.85
N GLN A 10 10.39 11.02 4.05
CA GLN A 10 10.87 9.77 3.48
C GLN A 10 10.93 9.87 1.94
N GLY A 11 12.04 9.42 1.37
CA GLY A 11 12.18 9.22 -0.07
C GLY A 11 11.36 8.01 -0.55
N VAL A 12 10.85 8.09 -1.78
CA VAL A 12 10.23 6.94 -2.47
C VAL A 12 11.12 6.62 -3.66
N ALA A 13 11.51 5.36 -3.79
CA ALA A 13 12.39 4.91 -4.87
C ALA A 13 11.81 3.67 -5.55
N VAL A 14 12.05 3.52 -6.85
CA VAL A 14 11.65 2.33 -7.60
C VAL A 14 12.77 1.82 -8.49
N SER A 15 12.69 0.55 -8.84
CA SER A 15 13.57 -0.08 -9.83
C SER A 15 13.30 0.49 -11.23
N ALA A 16 14.18 1.38 -11.71
CA ALA A 16 13.96 2.13 -12.96
C ALA A 16 13.85 1.28 -14.24
N GLY A 17 14.30 0.03 -14.22
CA GLY A 17 14.24 -0.89 -15.37
C GLY A 17 13.05 -1.85 -15.39
N GLY A 18 12.21 -1.83 -14.34
CA GLY A 18 11.07 -2.72 -14.21
C GLY A 18 9.82 -2.26 -14.99
N PRO A 19 8.88 -3.17 -15.29
CA PRO A 19 7.55 -2.81 -15.78
C PRO A 19 6.86 -1.77 -14.88
N PRO A 20 6.07 -0.84 -15.44
CA PRO A 20 5.38 0.19 -14.65
C PRO A 20 4.53 -0.37 -13.50
N ALA A 21 3.83 -1.48 -13.71
CA ALA A 21 3.02 -2.12 -12.67
C ALA A 21 3.86 -2.68 -11.50
N GLU A 22 5.10 -3.10 -11.74
CA GLU A 22 6.01 -3.49 -10.64
C GLU A 22 6.42 -2.27 -9.83
N GLN A 23 6.72 -1.15 -10.50
CA GLN A 23 7.03 0.11 -9.84
C GLN A 23 5.84 0.62 -9.02
N GLU A 24 4.61 0.46 -9.51
CA GLU A 24 3.40 0.78 -8.75
C GLU A 24 3.26 -0.04 -7.47
N VAL A 25 3.57 -1.35 -7.52
CA VAL A 25 3.58 -2.22 -6.33
C VAL A 25 4.65 -1.77 -5.33
N GLU A 26 5.87 -1.46 -5.80
CA GLU A 26 6.98 -0.97 -4.98
C GLU A 26 6.63 0.37 -4.28
N VAL A 27 6.03 1.31 -5.01
CA VAL A 27 5.56 2.58 -4.44
C VAL A 27 4.47 2.33 -3.41
N ALA A 28 3.48 1.50 -3.74
CA ALA A 28 2.36 1.21 -2.86
C ALA A 28 2.81 0.58 -1.53
N ASP A 29 3.78 -0.32 -1.57
CA ASP A 29 4.36 -0.96 -0.37
C ASP A 29 5.13 0.06 0.50
N GLN A 30 5.93 0.95 -0.11
CA GLN A 30 6.62 2.01 0.63
C GLN A 30 5.65 3.00 1.27
N VAL A 31 4.63 3.45 0.54
CA VAL A 31 3.60 4.36 1.06
C VAL A 31 2.80 3.70 2.18
N GLN A 32 2.47 2.41 2.04
CA GLN A 32 1.78 1.67 3.07
C GLN A 32 2.61 1.59 4.36
N LYS A 33 3.90 1.26 4.27
CA LYS A 33 4.79 1.21 5.43
C LYS A 33 4.86 2.55 6.16
N TRP A 34 5.08 3.63 5.40
CA TRP A 34 5.05 5.00 5.95
C TRP A 34 3.72 5.30 6.65
N ALA A 35 2.58 5.00 6.01
CA ALA A 35 1.27 5.25 6.60
C ALA A 35 1.04 4.45 7.90
N VAL A 36 1.52 3.21 7.99
CA VAL A 36 1.45 2.41 9.22
C VAL A 36 2.21 3.07 10.36
N GLU A 37 3.39 3.61 10.08
CA GLU A 37 4.21 4.32 11.07
C GLU A 37 3.50 5.60 11.54
N GLU A 38 2.93 6.40 10.64
CA GLU A 38 2.18 7.62 10.97
C GLU A 38 0.92 7.36 11.80
N LEU A 39 0.23 6.24 11.54
CA LEU A 39 -0.99 5.88 12.25
C LEU A 39 -0.71 5.27 13.62
N TRP A 40 0.53 4.81 13.87
CA TRP A 40 0.88 4.10 15.09
C TRP A 40 0.62 4.95 16.34
N GLY A 41 -0.23 4.44 17.24
CA GLY A 41 -0.59 5.12 18.50
C GLY A 41 -1.69 6.18 18.37
N SER A 42 -2.15 6.50 17.16
CA SER A 42 -3.19 7.53 16.92
C SER A 42 -4.44 6.99 16.21
N ALA A 43 -4.30 5.97 15.38
CA ALA A 43 -5.40 5.38 14.59
C ALA A 43 -5.13 3.91 14.26
N PRO A 44 -6.11 3.16 13.73
CA PRO A 44 -5.88 1.78 13.31
C PRO A 44 -4.86 1.69 12.15
N THR A 45 -3.89 0.81 12.31
CA THR A 45 -2.72 0.64 11.42
C THR A 45 -2.97 -0.31 10.25
N ASN A 46 -4.21 -0.72 10.02
CA ASN A 46 -4.55 -1.66 8.95
C ASN A 46 -4.89 -0.96 7.63
N TRP A 47 -4.09 0.03 7.23
CA TRP A 47 -4.31 0.80 6.01
C TRP A 47 -3.54 0.23 4.80
N PRO A 48 -4.14 0.20 3.58
CA PRO A 48 -5.55 0.42 3.30
C PRO A 48 -6.39 -0.72 3.89
N ARG A 49 -7.58 -0.40 4.43
CA ARG A 49 -8.42 -1.39 5.10
C ARG A 49 -8.93 -2.43 4.12
N CYS A 50 -8.88 -3.70 4.52
CA CYS A 50 -9.54 -4.75 3.79
C CYS A 50 -11.08 -4.65 3.98
N PRO A 51 -11.89 -4.55 2.92
CA PRO A 51 -13.35 -4.47 3.07
C PRO A 51 -13.97 -5.75 3.61
N ARG A 52 -13.27 -6.89 3.48
CA ARG A 52 -13.71 -8.20 3.96
C ARG A 52 -13.32 -8.46 5.42
N HIS A 53 -12.18 -7.93 5.84
CA HIS A 53 -11.64 -8.06 7.21
C HIS A 53 -11.20 -6.68 7.74
N PRO A 54 -12.15 -5.75 7.98
CA PRO A 54 -11.87 -4.32 8.17
C PRO A 54 -11.15 -3.96 9.48
N THR A 55 -10.98 -4.92 10.38
CA THR A 55 -10.33 -4.76 11.68
C THR A 55 -9.10 -5.64 11.86
N THR A 56 -8.73 -6.45 10.86
CA THR A 56 -7.77 -7.54 11.06
C THR A 56 -6.44 -7.27 10.36
N HIS A 57 -6.47 -6.91 9.08
CA HIS A 57 -5.25 -6.72 8.30
C HIS A 57 -5.46 -5.66 7.21
N PRO A 58 -4.37 -5.02 6.75
CA PRO A 58 -4.43 -4.18 5.56
C PRO A 58 -4.57 -5.03 4.29
N LEU A 59 -4.91 -4.38 3.18
CA LEU A 59 -4.71 -4.93 1.83
C LEU A 59 -3.20 -4.96 1.53
N ALA A 60 -2.75 -5.94 0.76
CA ALA A 60 -1.38 -6.02 0.27
C ALA A 60 -1.33 -5.57 -1.20
N SER A 61 -0.32 -4.78 -1.59
CA SER A 61 -0.04 -4.52 -3.00
C SER A 61 0.65 -5.74 -3.63
N ARG A 62 0.14 -6.22 -4.76
CA ARG A 62 0.71 -7.35 -5.50
C ARG A 62 0.51 -7.21 -6.99
N LEU A 63 1.44 -7.77 -7.76
CA LEU A 63 1.28 -7.91 -9.21
C LEU A 63 0.38 -9.11 -9.52
N LEU A 64 -0.67 -8.90 -10.30
CA LEU A 64 -1.55 -9.96 -10.80
C LEU A 64 -1.86 -9.70 -12.27
N GLY A 65 -1.49 -10.64 -13.15
CA GLY A 65 -1.71 -10.51 -14.59
C GLY A 65 -1.02 -9.28 -15.21
N GLY A 66 0.11 -8.83 -14.64
CA GLY A 66 0.84 -7.64 -15.13
C GLY A 66 0.25 -6.30 -14.67
N VAL A 67 -0.71 -6.31 -13.75
CA VAL A 67 -1.34 -5.11 -13.18
C VAL A 67 -1.10 -5.07 -11.67
N ALA A 68 -0.91 -3.88 -11.10
CA ALA A 68 -0.77 -3.69 -9.66
C ALA A 68 -2.14 -3.69 -8.98
N TRP A 69 -2.34 -4.57 -8.01
CA TRP A 69 -3.59 -4.74 -7.28
C TRP A 69 -3.42 -4.61 -5.77
N TRP A 70 -4.42 -4.03 -5.13
CA TRP A 70 -4.71 -4.26 -3.73
C TRP A 70 -5.45 -5.59 -3.58
N ILE A 71 -4.84 -6.53 -2.85
CA ILE A 71 -5.34 -7.89 -2.67
C ILE A 71 -5.54 -8.16 -1.18
N CYS A 72 -6.59 -8.89 -0.83
CA CYS A 72 -6.74 -9.45 0.51
C CYS A 72 -5.64 -10.49 0.77
N PRO A 73 -4.72 -10.29 1.73
CA PRO A 73 -3.65 -11.25 1.99
C PRO A 73 -4.14 -12.58 2.56
N HIS A 74 -5.31 -12.59 3.21
CA HIS A 74 -5.87 -13.79 3.84
C HIS A 74 -6.57 -14.71 2.82
N ASP A 75 -7.36 -14.14 1.91
CA ASP A 75 -8.24 -14.91 0.99
C ASP A 75 -7.84 -14.78 -0.48
N GLY A 76 -6.84 -13.95 -0.81
CA GLY A 76 -6.32 -13.78 -2.17
C GLY A 76 -7.22 -12.99 -3.12
N VAL A 77 -8.35 -12.47 -2.63
CA VAL A 77 -9.31 -11.70 -3.45
C VAL A 77 -8.71 -10.35 -3.85
N ALA A 78 -8.67 -10.10 -5.16
CA ALA A 78 -8.32 -8.79 -5.71
C ALA A 78 -9.46 -7.79 -5.46
N VAL A 79 -9.15 -6.66 -4.84
CA VAL A 79 -10.15 -5.65 -4.41
C VAL A 79 -10.23 -4.50 -5.39
N SER A 80 -9.08 -3.91 -5.73
CA SER A 80 -8.99 -2.79 -6.67
C SER A 80 -7.57 -2.69 -7.22
N GLU A 81 -7.41 -2.15 -8.42
CA GLU A 81 -6.11 -1.70 -8.92
C GLU A 81 -5.52 -0.64 -7.97
N VAL A 82 -4.19 -0.61 -7.88
CA VAL A 82 -3.48 0.46 -7.19
C VAL A 82 -3.81 1.81 -7.84
N GLY A 83 -4.07 2.83 -7.02
CA GLY A 83 -4.52 4.15 -7.50
C GLY A 83 -6.03 4.28 -7.80
N ARG A 84 -6.81 3.19 -7.72
CA ARG A 84 -8.27 3.21 -7.95
C ARG A 84 -9.13 2.88 -6.72
N LEU A 85 -8.51 2.57 -5.58
CA LEU A 85 -9.20 2.27 -4.33
C LEU A 85 -9.98 3.50 -3.85
N ARG A 86 -11.26 3.33 -3.52
CA ARG A 86 -12.18 4.39 -3.08
C ARG A 86 -12.65 4.15 -1.65
#